data_AF-K5XTX3-F1
#
_entry.id   AF-K5XTX3-F1
#
_cell.length_a   1.000
_cell.length_b   1.000
_cell.length_c   1.000
_cell.angle_alpha   90.00
_cell.angle_beta   90.00
_cell.angle_gamma   90.00
#
_symmetry.space_group_name_H-M   'P 1'
#
loop_
_entity.id
_entity.type
_entity.pdbx_description
1 polymer ?
#
loop_
_entity_poly.entity_id
_entity_poly.type
_entity_poly.pdbx_seq_one_letter_code
_entity_poly.pdbx_strand_id
1 'polypeptide(L)'
;MKWITLALGALILTVTGAEGKKCRLHPLGSGMDDTDQVEAAINACGHSGTITFEKGMFNITRRMMWDLDNAHVDLKGTLSFQPDTDYWLNKSNTFQVVFIQSQSSWFVVTGKNFVIDGHGAGGINGNGQAWWNLFATTRPRLDGDGRPIAFTLWRVSNAVIRGFNVQSPPFWAHTVAESADVLYENILVNATNTDPTFSGQNIVWNTDGINTYRSSRITMRNWDVTGGDDCIAIKGNSTRITARNFICRGGEGVAFGSLGQYANMTDLVSDILIENVQVLRLPSDVQPNNVHG
;
A
#
# COMPACT_ATOMS: atom_id res chain seq x y z
N MET A 1 -51.14 -18.14 55.86
CA MET A 1 -50.53 -17.74 54.57
C MET A 1 -49.02 -17.66 54.77
N LYS A 2 -48.27 -18.67 54.31
CA LYS A 2 -46.80 -18.68 54.32
C LYS A 2 -46.31 -17.98 53.05
N TRP A 3 -45.50 -16.93 53.21
CA TRP A 3 -44.86 -16.25 52.10
C TRP A 3 -43.53 -16.96 51.81
N ILE A 4 -43.39 -17.50 50.60
CA ILE A 4 -42.15 -18.09 50.10
C ILE A 4 -41.40 -16.97 49.37
N THR A 5 -40.27 -16.55 49.93
CA THR A 5 -39.37 -15.60 49.28
C THR A 5 -38.49 -16.36 48.29
N LEU A 6 -38.78 -16.24 46.99
CA LEU A 6 -37.87 -16.72 45.94
C LEU A 6 -36.71 -15.73 45.81
N ALA A 7 -35.50 -16.17 46.13
CA ALA A 7 -34.28 -15.47 45.76
C ALA A 7 -33.99 -15.69 44.26
N LEU A 8 -34.14 -14.65 43.44
CA LEU A 8 -33.61 -14.66 42.08
C LEU A 8 -32.08 -14.51 42.15
N GLY A 9 -31.37 -15.60 41.93
CA GLY A 9 -29.94 -15.56 41.63
C GLY A 9 -29.74 -14.95 40.25
N ALA A 10 -29.19 -13.73 40.18
CA ALA A 10 -28.76 -13.13 38.94
C ALA A 10 -27.53 -13.88 38.43
N LEU A 11 -27.70 -14.64 37.35
CA LEU A 11 -26.60 -15.27 36.63
C LEU A 11 -25.85 -14.17 35.87
N ILE A 12 -24.73 -13.71 36.43
CA ILE A 12 -23.79 -12.85 35.70
C ILE A 12 -23.12 -13.73 34.65
N LEU A 13 -23.65 -13.71 33.44
CA LEU A 13 -22.96 -14.22 32.25
C LEU A 13 -21.79 -13.28 31.96
N THR A 14 -20.62 -13.62 32.48
CA THR A 14 -19.37 -13.09 31.92
C THR A 14 -19.26 -13.58 30.49
N VAL A 15 -19.54 -12.70 29.53
CA VAL A 15 -19.23 -12.92 28.12
C VAL A 15 -17.70 -12.92 28.02
N THR A 16 -17.09 -14.08 28.19
CA THR A 16 -15.71 -14.29 27.79
C THR A 16 -15.71 -14.21 26.26
N GLY A 17 -15.34 -13.05 25.71
CA GLY A 17 -15.10 -12.92 24.28
C GLY A 17 -14.10 -14.00 23.87
N ALA A 18 -14.46 -14.81 22.86
CA ALA A 18 -13.57 -15.81 22.32
C ALA A 18 -12.27 -15.11 21.88
N GLU A 19 -11.15 -15.49 22.48
CA GLU A 19 -9.85 -14.91 22.14
C GLU A 19 -9.55 -15.27 20.68
N GLY A 20 -9.44 -14.27 19.80
CA GLY A 20 -9.26 -14.46 18.36
C GLY A 20 -7.99 -15.28 18.04
N LYS A 21 -7.99 -15.96 16.90
CA LYS A 21 -6.85 -16.79 16.46
C LYS A 21 -5.58 -15.95 16.36
N LYS A 22 -4.44 -16.48 16.80
CA LYS A 22 -3.14 -15.79 16.76
C LYS A 22 -2.15 -16.56 15.90
N CYS A 23 -1.58 -15.89 14.89
CA CYS A 23 -0.51 -16.41 14.05
C CYS A 23 0.73 -15.55 14.27
N ARG A 24 1.90 -16.16 14.44
CA ARG A 24 3.19 -15.46 14.57
C ARG A 24 4.17 -16.04 13.56
N LEU A 25 4.79 -15.17 12.77
CA LEU A 25 5.76 -15.54 11.75
C LEU A 25 7.12 -14.95 12.07
N HIS A 26 8.15 -15.72 11.78
CA HIS A 26 9.53 -15.27 11.70
C HIS A 26 10.01 -15.51 10.27
N PRO A 27 10.88 -14.65 9.70
CA PRO A 27 11.48 -14.93 8.41
C PRO A 27 12.21 -16.28 8.44
N LEU A 28 12.07 -17.07 7.38
CA LEU A 28 12.73 -18.37 7.24
C LEU A 28 14.26 -18.24 7.13
N GLY A 29 14.74 -17.07 6.74
CA GLY A 29 16.16 -16.75 6.59
C GLY A 29 16.59 -16.61 5.14
N SER A 30 17.89 -16.39 4.95
CA SER A 30 18.45 -16.01 3.64
C SER A 30 18.16 -17.05 2.55
N GLY A 31 17.61 -16.59 1.42
CA GLY A 31 17.34 -17.41 0.24
C GLY A 31 16.09 -18.29 0.31
N MET A 32 15.43 -18.38 1.48
CA MET A 32 14.18 -19.11 1.63
C MET A 32 13.01 -18.23 1.22
N ASP A 33 12.01 -18.79 0.56
CA ASP A 33 10.79 -18.07 0.19
C ASP A 33 9.78 -18.11 1.35
N ASP A 34 9.44 -16.94 1.88
CA ASP A 34 8.51 -16.79 3.00
C ASP A 34 7.05 -16.79 2.56
N THR A 35 6.76 -16.66 1.26
CA THR A 35 5.41 -16.39 0.77
C THR A 35 4.39 -17.46 1.21
N ASP A 36 4.77 -18.75 1.22
CA ASP A 36 3.90 -19.85 1.66
C ASP A 36 3.48 -19.73 3.13
N GLN A 37 4.43 -19.43 4.03
CA GLN A 37 4.10 -19.27 5.44
C GLN A 37 3.25 -18.02 5.69
N VAL A 38 3.47 -16.97 4.89
CA VAL A 38 2.66 -15.74 4.93
C VAL A 38 1.22 -16.04 4.55
N GLU A 39 0.99 -16.65 3.38
CA GLU A 39 -0.37 -16.98 2.92
C GLU A 39 -1.06 -17.97 3.87
N ALA A 40 -0.34 -18.94 4.42
CA ALA A 40 -0.89 -19.87 5.40
C ALA A 40 -1.37 -19.16 6.68
N ALA A 41 -0.60 -18.19 7.20
CA ALA A 41 -0.98 -17.42 8.38
C ALA A 41 -2.19 -16.50 8.11
N ILE A 42 -2.24 -15.86 6.94
CA ILE A 42 -3.38 -15.04 6.54
C ILE A 42 -4.64 -15.90 6.40
N ASN A 43 -4.55 -17.08 5.77
CA ASN A 43 -5.68 -18.00 5.67
C ASN A 43 -6.16 -18.51 7.06
N ALA A 44 -5.23 -18.74 7.99
CA ALA A 44 -5.57 -19.26 9.30
C ALA A 44 -6.15 -18.19 10.25
N CYS A 45 -5.62 -16.97 10.22
CA CYS A 45 -5.85 -15.93 11.22
C CYS A 45 -6.37 -14.59 10.65
N GLY A 46 -6.50 -14.44 9.32
CA GLY A 46 -6.95 -13.21 8.66
C GLY A 46 -8.41 -12.84 8.93
N HIS A 47 -9.18 -13.74 9.53
CA HIS A 47 -10.59 -13.53 9.86
C HIS A 47 -10.80 -13.67 11.37
N SER A 48 -11.17 -12.59 12.04
CA SER A 48 -11.33 -12.51 13.51
C SER A 48 -10.08 -12.95 14.29
N GLY A 49 -8.91 -12.57 13.81
CA GLY A 49 -7.63 -12.96 14.40
C GLY A 49 -6.56 -11.89 14.34
N THR A 50 -5.38 -12.26 14.84
CA THR A 50 -4.18 -11.43 14.87
C THR A 50 -3.01 -12.15 14.20
N ILE A 51 -2.32 -11.45 13.31
CA ILE A 51 -1.14 -11.94 12.63
C ILE A 51 0.03 -11.04 13.02
N THR A 52 1.07 -11.62 13.61
CA THR A 52 2.30 -10.89 13.95
C THR A 52 3.44 -11.36 13.06
N PHE A 53 3.95 -10.47 12.23
CA PHE A 53 5.21 -10.64 11.52
C PHE A 53 6.32 -10.06 12.39
N GLU A 54 7.20 -10.92 12.88
CA GLU A 54 8.33 -10.48 13.68
C GLU A 54 9.36 -9.71 12.85
N LYS A 55 10.26 -9.00 13.55
CA LYS A 55 11.31 -8.21 12.88
C LYS A 55 12.15 -9.09 11.96
N GLY A 56 12.54 -8.52 10.82
CA GLY A 56 13.40 -9.15 9.82
C GLY A 56 12.83 -8.99 8.41
N MET A 57 13.51 -9.59 7.42
CA MET A 57 13.16 -9.51 6.01
C MET A 57 12.46 -10.80 5.58
N PHE A 58 11.17 -10.71 5.26
CA PHE A 58 10.42 -11.81 4.64
C PHE A 58 10.61 -11.76 3.14
N ASN A 59 11.22 -12.78 2.56
CA ASN A 59 11.47 -12.89 1.14
C ASN A 59 10.20 -13.32 0.40
N ILE A 60 9.69 -12.48 -0.49
CA ILE A 60 8.46 -12.71 -1.24
C ILE A 60 8.77 -12.89 -2.73
N THR A 61 8.36 -14.03 -3.31
CA THR A 61 8.73 -14.41 -4.69
C THR A 61 7.55 -14.45 -5.66
N ARG A 62 6.31 -14.42 -5.16
CA ARG A 62 5.08 -14.44 -5.99
C ARG A 62 4.05 -13.45 -5.47
N ARG A 63 3.07 -13.13 -6.31
CA ARG A 63 1.97 -12.23 -5.92
C ARG A 63 1.19 -12.79 -4.73
N MET A 64 0.71 -11.92 -3.86
CA MET A 64 -0.16 -12.27 -2.74
C MET A 64 -1.41 -11.39 -2.71
N MET A 65 -2.54 -11.99 -2.34
CA MET A 65 -3.75 -11.26 -1.97
C MET A 65 -4.15 -11.65 -0.55
N TRP A 66 -4.14 -10.68 0.37
CA TRP A 66 -4.62 -10.90 1.74
C TRP A 66 -6.09 -10.52 1.82
N ASP A 67 -6.93 -11.45 2.29
CA ASP A 67 -8.32 -11.19 2.63
C ASP A 67 -8.46 -11.09 4.14
N LEU A 68 -8.78 -9.89 4.64
CA LEU A 68 -8.84 -9.58 6.06
C LEU A 68 -10.26 -9.20 6.48
N ASP A 69 -10.82 -9.88 7.48
CA ASP A 69 -12.13 -9.53 8.07
C ASP A 69 -12.01 -9.49 9.59
N ASN A 70 -12.26 -8.33 10.20
CA ASN A 70 -12.19 -8.18 11.66
C ASN A 70 -10.81 -8.62 12.22
N ALA A 71 -9.73 -8.23 11.56
CA ALA A 71 -8.38 -8.74 11.84
C ALA A 71 -7.36 -7.64 12.15
N HIS A 72 -6.30 -8.04 12.84
CA HIS A 72 -5.17 -7.16 13.16
C HIS A 72 -3.87 -7.76 12.64
N VAL A 73 -3.10 -6.97 11.90
CA VAL A 73 -1.76 -7.35 11.43
C VAL A 73 -0.71 -6.46 12.10
N ASP A 74 0.10 -7.05 12.96
CA ASP A 74 1.31 -6.46 13.52
C ASP A 74 2.48 -6.76 12.59
N LEU A 75 2.78 -5.87 11.65
CA LEU A 75 3.84 -6.02 10.66
C LEU A 75 5.12 -5.34 11.15
N LYS A 76 5.91 -5.99 12.01
CA LYS A 76 7.18 -5.44 12.51
C LYS A 76 8.36 -5.68 11.55
N GLY A 77 8.23 -6.71 10.71
CA GLY A 77 9.19 -7.04 9.65
C GLY A 77 8.87 -6.34 8.32
N THR A 78 9.74 -6.55 7.34
CA THR A 78 9.58 -6.01 5.98
C THR A 78 9.34 -7.14 5.00
N LEU A 79 8.31 -7.01 4.16
CA LEU A 79 8.05 -7.88 3.03
C LEU A 79 8.92 -7.43 1.85
N SER A 80 9.92 -8.23 1.50
CA SER A 80 10.88 -7.93 0.44
C SER A 80 10.54 -8.69 -0.82
N PHE A 81 9.97 -7.99 -1.80
CA PHE A 81 9.59 -8.57 -3.09
C PHE A 81 10.83 -8.72 -3.98
N GLN A 82 11.11 -9.92 -4.44
CA GLN A 82 12.30 -10.17 -5.26
C GLN A 82 12.19 -9.50 -6.64
N PRO A 83 13.23 -8.81 -7.12
CA PRO A 83 13.17 -8.03 -8.35
C PRO A 83 13.37 -8.88 -9.62
N ASP A 84 12.70 -10.03 -9.72
CA ASP A 84 12.66 -10.83 -10.97
C ASP A 84 11.76 -10.13 -11.99
N THR A 85 12.33 -9.16 -12.71
CA THR A 85 11.57 -8.29 -13.60
C THR A 85 10.88 -9.06 -14.72
N ASP A 86 11.49 -10.12 -15.26
CA ASP A 86 10.87 -10.91 -16.33
C ASP A 86 9.69 -11.74 -15.81
N TYR A 87 9.79 -12.31 -14.59
CA TYR A 87 8.67 -12.96 -13.92
C TYR A 87 7.50 -11.99 -13.71
N TRP A 88 7.75 -10.82 -13.13
CA TRP A 88 6.70 -9.86 -12.75
C TRP A 88 6.08 -9.13 -13.95
N LEU A 89 6.83 -8.94 -15.04
CA LEU A 89 6.29 -8.38 -16.29
C LEU A 89 5.29 -9.32 -16.98
N ASN A 90 5.25 -10.60 -16.61
CA ASN A 90 4.18 -11.48 -17.02
C ASN A 90 2.89 -11.15 -16.25
N LYS A 91 1.87 -10.66 -16.95
CA LYS A 91 0.56 -10.29 -16.40
C LYS A 91 -0.11 -11.40 -15.57
N SER A 92 0.17 -12.67 -15.86
CA SER A 92 -0.35 -13.81 -15.08
C SER A 92 0.23 -13.90 -13.67
N ASN A 93 1.37 -13.26 -13.42
CA ASN A 93 2.07 -13.22 -12.14
C ASN A 93 1.74 -11.97 -11.31
N THR A 94 0.83 -11.12 -11.78
CA THR A 94 0.35 -9.93 -11.04
C THR A 94 -1.18 -9.90 -11.01
N PHE A 95 -1.75 -9.06 -10.15
CA PHE A 95 -3.17 -8.77 -10.12
C PHE A 95 -3.47 -7.53 -10.98
N GLN A 96 -4.67 -7.49 -11.54
CA GLN A 96 -5.13 -6.44 -12.45
C GLN A 96 -6.37 -5.79 -11.86
N VAL A 97 -6.24 -5.36 -10.60
CA VAL A 97 -7.34 -4.81 -9.79
C VAL A 97 -7.49 -3.29 -9.96
N VAL A 98 -6.49 -2.64 -10.58
CA VAL A 98 -6.52 -1.23 -10.97
C VAL A 98 -6.48 -1.19 -12.50
N PHE A 99 -7.66 -1.09 -13.12
CA PHE A 99 -7.75 -1.31 -14.57
C PHE A 99 -7.42 -0.09 -15.43
N ILE A 100 -7.46 1.12 -14.86
CA ILE A 100 -6.92 2.30 -15.56
C ILE A 100 -5.46 2.02 -15.85
N GLN A 101 -5.02 2.35 -17.06
CA GLN A 101 -3.65 2.14 -17.54
C GLN A 101 -3.16 0.68 -17.46
N SER A 102 -4.09 -0.29 -17.33
CA SER A 102 -3.75 -1.73 -17.17
C SER A 102 -2.72 -1.99 -16.07
N GLN A 103 -2.85 -1.32 -14.92
CA GLN A 103 -1.84 -1.41 -13.88
C GLN A 103 -1.76 -2.80 -13.25
N SER A 104 -0.51 -3.24 -13.04
CA SER A 104 -0.17 -4.48 -12.37
C SER A 104 0.00 -4.24 -10.87
N SER A 105 -0.45 -5.16 -10.03
CA SER A 105 -0.18 -5.14 -8.58
C SER A 105 0.37 -6.49 -8.13
N TRP A 106 1.46 -6.53 -7.37
CA TRP A 106 1.96 -7.80 -6.82
C TRP A 106 1.43 -8.14 -5.42
N PHE A 107 0.89 -7.16 -4.72
CA PHE A 107 0.41 -7.30 -3.35
C PHE A 107 -0.87 -6.50 -3.19
N VAL A 108 -1.93 -7.24 -2.93
CA VAL A 108 -3.27 -6.69 -2.76
C VAL A 108 -3.79 -7.07 -1.38
N VAL A 109 -4.44 -6.13 -0.70
CA VAL A 109 -5.23 -6.40 0.50
C VAL A 109 -6.68 -6.04 0.21
N THR A 110 -7.58 -6.95 0.56
CA THR A 110 -9.04 -6.82 0.42
C THR A 110 -9.72 -7.13 1.75
N GLY A 111 -11.02 -6.87 1.84
CA GLY A 111 -11.85 -7.24 2.97
C GLY A 111 -12.33 -6.04 3.79
N LYS A 112 -12.52 -6.21 5.09
CA LYS A 112 -13.17 -5.20 5.93
C LYS A 112 -12.77 -5.25 7.40
N ASN A 113 -12.95 -4.12 8.09
CA ASN A 113 -12.78 -4.03 9.53
C ASN A 113 -11.39 -4.51 10.00
N PHE A 114 -10.30 -4.03 9.39
CA PHE A 114 -8.96 -4.50 9.75
C PHE A 114 -7.98 -3.37 10.03
N VAL A 115 -6.91 -3.73 10.74
CA VAL A 115 -5.77 -2.85 10.99
C VAL A 115 -4.50 -3.53 10.49
N ILE A 116 -3.69 -2.79 9.74
CA ILE A 116 -2.30 -3.13 9.46
C ILE A 116 -1.42 -2.07 10.12
N ASP A 117 -0.64 -2.49 11.10
CA ASP A 117 0.30 -1.65 11.84
C ASP A 117 1.73 -2.06 11.51
N GLY A 118 2.46 -1.18 10.81
CA GLY A 118 3.87 -1.38 10.47
C GLY A 118 4.83 -1.01 11.60
N HIS A 119 4.35 -0.49 12.73
CA HIS A 119 5.17 -0.08 13.88
C HIS A 119 6.30 0.91 13.51
N GLY A 120 6.13 1.69 12.44
CA GLY A 120 7.07 2.70 11.94
C GLY A 120 8.31 2.13 11.22
N ALA A 121 8.42 0.81 11.10
CA ALA A 121 9.58 0.15 10.51
C ALA A 121 9.21 -0.89 9.45
N GLY A 122 8.12 -1.63 9.67
CA GLY A 122 7.65 -2.66 8.76
C GLY A 122 6.85 -2.11 7.58
N GLY A 123 6.61 -2.99 6.62
CA GLY A 123 6.01 -2.64 5.34
C GLY A 123 6.66 -3.41 4.20
N ILE A 124 7.05 -2.72 3.13
CA ILE A 124 7.53 -3.32 1.88
C ILE A 124 8.92 -2.79 1.52
N ASN A 125 9.78 -3.69 1.07
CA ASN A 125 10.91 -3.37 0.22
C ASN A 125 10.61 -3.88 -1.20
N GLY A 126 10.46 -2.95 -2.15
CA GLY A 126 10.14 -3.27 -3.54
C GLY A 126 11.37 -3.56 -4.41
N ASN A 127 12.60 -3.40 -3.90
CA ASN A 127 13.82 -3.60 -4.68
C ASN A 127 13.81 -2.87 -6.05
N GLY A 128 13.28 -1.65 -6.07
CA GLY A 128 12.98 -0.83 -7.25
C GLY A 128 14.17 -0.48 -8.15
N GLN A 129 15.41 -0.48 -7.66
CA GLN A 129 16.57 -0.09 -8.47
C GLN A 129 16.72 -0.92 -9.75
N ALA A 130 16.49 -2.23 -9.68
CA ALA A 130 16.54 -3.10 -10.85
C ALA A 130 15.49 -2.69 -11.91
N TRP A 131 14.32 -2.25 -11.44
CA TRP A 131 13.22 -1.78 -12.28
C TRP A 131 13.53 -0.45 -12.93
N TRP A 132 14.00 0.53 -12.15
CA TRP A 132 14.35 1.86 -12.64
C TRP A 132 15.47 1.78 -13.68
N ASN A 133 16.52 1.00 -13.40
CA ASN A 133 17.62 0.77 -14.36
C ASN A 133 17.12 0.13 -15.66
N LEU A 134 16.27 -0.90 -15.56
CA LEU A 134 15.72 -1.59 -16.73
C LEU A 134 14.89 -0.64 -17.62
N PHE A 135 14.01 0.14 -17.01
CA PHE A 135 13.13 1.06 -17.72
C PHE A 135 13.85 2.31 -18.23
N ALA A 136 14.94 2.72 -17.57
CA ALA A 136 15.76 3.83 -18.03
C ALA A 136 16.63 3.48 -19.25
N THR A 137 16.93 2.21 -19.47
CA THR A 137 17.92 1.81 -20.49
C THR A 137 17.34 0.94 -21.60
N THR A 138 16.66 -0.14 -21.23
CA THR A 138 16.47 -1.29 -22.12
C THR A 138 15.01 -1.48 -22.49
N ARG A 139 14.08 -1.06 -21.62
CA ARG A 139 12.64 -1.15 -21.86
C ARG A 139 11.92 0.15 -21.47
N PRO A 140 12.26 1.31 -22.07
CA PRO A 140 11.55 2.55 -21.82
C PRO A 140 10.08 2.38 -22.21
N ARG A 141 9.19 2.58 -21.24
CA ARG A 141 7.73 2.54 -21.39
C ARG A 141 7.16 3.71 -20.61
N LEU A 142 6.40 4.56 -21.28
CA LEU A 142 5.90 5.83 -20.72
C LEU A 142 4.92 5.60 -19.55
N ASP A 143 4.08 4.56 -19.62
CA ASP A 143 3.04 4.30 -18.61
C ASP A 143 3.37 3.13 -17.68
N GLY A 144 4.62 2.67 -17.68
CA GLY A 144 5.05 1.59 -16.80
C GLY A 144 4.42 0.23 -17.08
N ASP A 145 3.90 -0.03 -18.30
CA ASP A 145 3.27 -1.30 -18.75
C ASP A 145 3.96 -2.53 -18.11
N GLY A 146 3.40 -3.02 -17.00
CA GLY A 146 3.84 -4.22 -16.29
C GLY A 146 4.68 -4.04 -15.02
N ARG A 147 5.20 -2.84 -14.67
CA ARG A 147 5.83 -2.63 -13.36
C ARG A 147 4.74 -2.73 -12.27
N PRO A 148 4.95 -3.50 -11.20
CA PRO A 148 3.91 -3.72 -10.20
C PRO A 148 3.77 -2.55 -9.22
N ILE A 149 2.55 -2.11 -8.94
CA ILE A 149 2.21 -1.28 -7.78
C ILE A 149 2.65 -2.03 -6.51
N ALA A 150 3.33 -1.32 -5.60
CA ALA A 150 3.94 -1.95 -4.43
C ALA A 150 2.90 -2.43 -3.41
N PHE A 151 1.93 -1.58 -3.04
CA PHE A 151 0.87 -1.91 -2.09
C PHE A 151 -0.50 -1.43 -2.59
N THR A 152 -1.44 -2.36 -2.78
CA THR A 152 -2.79 -2.02 -3.25
C THR A 152 -3.85 -2.44 -2.23
N LEU A 153 -4.66 -1.49 -1.77
CA LEU A 153 -5.96 -1.81 -1.18
C LEU A 153 -7.01 -1.88 -2.27
N TRP A 154 -7.77 -2.95 -2.31
CA TRP A 154 -8.83 -3.15 -3.30
C TRP A 154 -10.09 -3.68 -2.63
N ARG A 155 -11.24 -3.05 -2.90
CA ARG A 155 -12.54 -3.43 -2.31
C ARG A 155 -12.52 -3.53 -0.79
N VAL A 156 -11.79 -2.61 -0.16
CA VAL A 156 -11.67 -2.50 1.28
C VAL A 156 -12.79 -1.63 1.84
N SER A 157 -13.34 -2.02 2.99
CA SER A 157 -14.24 -1.17 3.77
C SER A 157 -13.84 -1.13 5.25
N ASN A 158 -13.71 0.07 5.82
CA ASN A 158 -13.34 0.27 7.22
C ASN A 158 -11.97 -0.35 7.56
N ALA A 159 -10.88 0.32 7.17
CA ALA A 159 -9.52 -0.14 7.44
C ALA A 159 -8.61 0.96 7.96
N VAL A 160 -7.61 0.56 8.75
CA VAL A 160 -6.52 1.44 9.21
C VAL A 160 -5.19 0.87 8.76
N ILE A 161 -4.43 1.66 8.01
CA ILE A 161 -3.04 1.38 7.67
C ILE A 161 -2.18 2.41 8.38
N ARG A 162 -1.29 1.99 9.27
CA ARG A 162 -0.47 2.94 10.02
C ARG A 162 0.97 2.50 10.21
N GLY A 163 1.88 3.46 10.30
CA GLY A 163 3.31 3.19 10.56
C GLY A 163 3.94 2.29 9.51
N PHE A 164 3.42 2.31 8.27
CA PHE A 164 3.78 1.38 7.21
C PHE A 164 4.73 2.05 6.22
N ASN A 165 5.85 1.41 5.93
CA ASN A 165 6.90 1.96 5.07
C ASN A 165 6.96 1.25 3.73
N VAL A 166 7.08 1.98 2.62
CA VAL A 166 7.40 1.43 1.30
C VAL A 166 8.74 1.97 0.84
N GLN A 167 9.74 1.09 0.79
CA GLN A 167 11.09 1.38 0.32
C GLN A 167 11.24 0.88 -1.12
N SER A 168 11.87 1.69 -1.96
CA SER A 168 12.23 1.39 -3.35
C SER A 168 11.07 0.74 -4.13
N PRO A 169 9.89 1.37 -4.22
CA PRO A 169 8.81 0.85 -5.04
C PRO A 169 9.21 0.87 -6.53
N PRO A 170 8.87 -0.16 -7.33
CA PRO A 170 9.22 -0.17 -8.74
C PRO A 170 8.34 0.77 -9.60
N PHE A 171 7.13 1.08 -9.09
CA PHE A 171 6.12 1.94 -9.68
C PHE A 171 5.38 2.67 -8.53
N TRP A 172 4.06 2.90 -8.62
CA TRP A 172 3.27 3.49 -7.54
C TRP A 172 3.49 2.74 -6.21
N ALA A 173 3.76 3.49 -5.15
CA ALA A 173 4.00 2.92 -3.82
C ALA A 173 2.70 2.41 -3.19
N HIS A 174 1.67 3.26 -3.18
CA HIS A 174 0.35 2.94 -2.65
C HIS A 174 -0.75 3.18 -3.66
N THR A 175 -1.74 2.30 -3.67
CA THR A 175 -3.03 2.54 -4.34
C THR A 175 -4.19 2.11 -3.44
N VAL A 176 -5.25 2.92 -3.41
CA VAL A 176 -6.53 2.56 -2.80
C VAL A 176 -7.63 2.61 -3.85
N ALA A 177 -8.09 1.43 -4.27
CA ALA A 177 -8.98 1.23 -5.39
C ALA A 177 -10.32 0.63 -4.97
N GLU A 178 -11.43 1.14 -5.49
CA GLU A 178 -12.78 0.62 -5.22
C GLU A 178 -13.09 0.46 -3.73
N SER A 179 -12.56 1.35 -2.89
CA SER A 179 -12.56 1.18 -1.43
C SER A 179 -13.20 2.35 -0.72
N ALA A 180 -13.64 2.13 0.51
CA ALA A 180 -14.19 3.18 1.33
C ALA A 180 -13.80 3.09 2.81
N ASP A 181 -13.85 4.22 3.50
CA ASP A 181 -13.62 4.29 4.96
C ASP A 181 -12.21 3.78 5.32
N VAL A 182 -11.18 4.39 4.72
CA VAL A 182 -9.79 3.99 4.95
C VAL A 182 -9.03 5.14 5.59
N LEU A 183 -8.33 4.85 6.69
CA LEU A 183 -7.36 5.74 7.30
C LEU A 183 -5.94 5.24 6.97
N TYR A 184 -5.14 6.13 6.40
CA TYR A 184 -3.69 6.02 6.35
C TYR A 184 -3.05 7.02 7.32
N GLU A 185 -2.15 6.56 8.18
CA GLU A 185 -1.49 7.43 9.17
C GLU A 185 -0.02 7.07 9.39
N ASN A 186 0.86 8.07 9.38
CA ASN A 186 2.31 7.90 9.59
C ASN A 186 2.93 6.93 8.56
N ILE A 187 2.88 7.32 7.29
CA ILE A 187 3.36 6.52 6.17
C ILE A 187 4.66 7.11 5.62
N LEU A 188 5.62 6.25 5.32
CA LEU A 188 6.88 6.61 4.66
C LEU A 188 6.96 5.94 3.29
N VAL A 189 7.22 6.73 2.26
CA VAL A 189 7.58 6.24 0.92
C VAL A 189 8.95 6.79 0.55
N ASN A 190 9.84 5.92 0.08
CA ASN A 190 11.15 6.35 -0.38
C ASN A 190 11.58 5.62 -1.66
N ALA A 191 11.51 6.33 -2.78
CA ALA A 191 12.14 5.96 -4.04
C ALA A 191 13.32 6.90 -4.30
N THR A 192 14.51 6.51 -3.82
CA THR A 192 15.76 7.22 -4.09
C THR A 192 16.64 6.36 -4.97
N ASN A 193 17.05 6.88 -6.13
CA ASN A 193 18.06 6.24 -6.95
C ASN A 193 19.39 6.14 -6.20
N THR A 194 19.99 4.96 -6.20
CA THR A 194 21.30 4.68 -5.59
C THR A 194 22.38 4.36 -6.62
N ASP A 195 22.02 4.26 -7.90
CA ASP A 195 22.95 4.01 -9.00
C ASP A 195 23.53 5.34 -9.50
N PRO A 196 24.85 5.59 -9.32
CA PRO A 196 25.48 6.86 -9.67
C PRO A 196 25.51 7.12 -11.18
N THR A 197 25.33 6.10 -12.02
CA THR A 197 25.28 6.28 -13.48
C THR A 197 24.09 7.12 -13.93
N PHE A 198 23.04 7.20 -13.10
CA PHE A 198 21.85 7.98 -13.34
C PHE A 198 21.75 9.22 -12.43
N SER A 199 22.85 9.67 -11.83
CA SER A 199 22.86 10.95 -11.10
C SER A 199 22.44 12.10 -12.02
N GLY A 200 21.59 13.00 -11.52
CA GLY A 200 21.07 14.10 -12.31
C GLY A 200 20.04 13.67 -13.36
N GLN A 201 19.50 12.46 -13.26
CA GLN A 201 18.41 11.95 -14.08
C GLN A 201 17.28 11.48 -13.17
N ASN A 202 16.03 11.80 -13.54
CA ASN A 202 14.88 11.23 -12.85
C ASN A 202 14.62 9.85 -13.48
N ILE A 203 15.17 8.77 -12.93
CA ILE A 203 14.88 7.40 -13.39
C ILE A 203 13.87 6.66 -12.50
N VAL A 204 13.45 7.31 -11.41
CA VAL A 204 12.43 6.80 -10.48
C VAL A 204 11.03 7.27 -10.90
N TRP A 205 10.81 7.59 -12.18
CA TRP A 205 9.51 8.05 -12.67
C TRP A 205 8.38 7.06 -12.38
N ASN A 206 7.18 7.61 -12.20
CA ASN A 206 5.97 6.91 -11.76
C ASN A 206 6.12 6.17 -10.42
N THR A 207 6.99 6.64 -9.53
CA THR A 207 7.02 6.19 -8.13
C THR A 207 6.12 7.07 -7.27
N ASP A 208 4.84 7.11 -7.67
CA ASP A 208 3.83 7.91 -6.98
C ASP A 208 3.73 7.51 -5.51
N GLY A 209 3.49 8.49 -4.62
CA GLY A 209 3.32 8.25 -3.19
C GLY A 209 2.05 7.45 -2.91
N ILE A 210 0.89 8.02 -3.26
CA ILE A 210 -0.40 7.34 -3.16
C ILE A 210 -1.37 7.74 -4.28
N ASN A 211 -2.03 6.73 -4.84
CA ASN A 211 -3.09 6.86 -5.84
C ASN A 211 -4.46 6.51 -5.23
N THR A 212 -5.47 7.37 -5.37
CA THR A 212 -6.87 6.99 -5.11
C THR A 212 -7.60 6.71 -6.40
N TYR A 213 -8.41 5.66 -6.45
CA TYR A 213 -9.23 5.37 -7.62
C TYR A 213 -10.58 4.79 -7.22
N ARG A 214 -11.70 5.35 -7.72
CA ARG A 214 -13.05 4.84 -7.40
C ARG A 214 -13.30 4.67 -5.89
N SER A 215 -12.72 5.55 -5.09
CA SER A 215 -12.69 5.38 -3.63
C SER A 215 -13.30 6.57 -2.91
N SER A 216 -13.80 6.34 -1.69
CA SER A 216 -14.47 7.40 -0.93
C SER A 216 -14.23 7.35 0.57
N ARG A 217 -14.22 8.50 1.27
CA ARG A 217 -13.88 8.58 2.71
C ARG A 217 -12.49 8.04 2.98
N ILE A 218 -11.52 8.52 2.21
CA ILE A 218 -10.11 8.18 2.43
C ILE A 218 -9.48 9.33 3.19
N THR A 219 -8.94 9.03 4.36
CA THR A 219 -8.19 9.99 5.18
C THR A 219 -6.72 9.61 5.17
N MET A 220 -5.86 10.56 4.82
CA MET A 220 -4.42 10.40 4.76
C MET A 220 -3.77 11.44 5.67
N ARG A 221 -2.97 11.00 6.65
CA ARG A 221 -2.33 11.89 7.62
C ARG A 221 -0.87 11.54 7.82
N ASN A 222 -0.03 12.56 7.92
CA ASN A 222 1.39 12.43 8.26
C ASN A 222 2.11 11.49 7.29
N TRP A 223 2.31 11.98 6.07
CA TRP A 223 3.02 11.25 5.03
C TRP A 223 4.36 11.91 4.76
N ASP A 224 5.39 11.09 4.67
CA ASP A 224 6.72 11.49 4.21
C ASP A 224 7.01 10.71 2.92
N VAL A 225 7.05 11.41 1.80
CA VAL A 225 7.19 10.81 0.47
C VAL A 225 8.43 11.39 -0.19
N THR A 226 9.34 10.51 -0.59
CA THR A 226 10.40 10.81 -1.55
C THR A 226 10.15 9.98 -2.79
N GLY A 227 9.96 10.62 -3.95
CA GLY A 227 9.53 9.94 -5.18
C GLY A 227 9.92 10.68 -6.45
N GLY A 228 9.55 10.08 -7.59
CA GLY A 228 9.85 10.57 -8.94
C GLY A 228 8.69 11.19 -9.70
N ASP A 229 7.49 11.21 -9.12
CA ASP A 229 6.24 11.53 -9.79
C ASP A 229 5.22 12.12 -8.79
N ASP A 230 3.92 11.93 -9.00
CA ASP A 230 2.87 12.40 -8.09
C ASP A 230 3.05 11.91 -6.64
N CYS A 231 3.23 12.83 -5.70
CA CYS A 231 3.20 12.53 -4.27
C CYS A 231 1.80 12.09 -3.81
N ILE A 232 0.76 12.79 -4.31
CA ILE A 232 -0.65 12.45 -4.10
C ILE A 232 -1.34 12.53 -5.46
N ALA A 233 -1.89 11.41 -5.93
CA ALA A 233 -2.65 11.37 -7.17
C ALA A 233 -4.11 10.99 -6.92
N ILE A 234 -5.03 11.91 -7.20
CA ILE A 234 -6.47 11.69 -7.11
C ILE A 234 -6.99 11.27 -8.48
N LYS A 235 -7.06 9.95 -8.74
CA LYS A 235 -7.60 9.41 -9.98
C LYS A 235 -9.13 9.41 -9.97
N GLY A 236 -9.72 9.13 -11.13
CA GLY A 236 -11.16 9.25 -11.38
C GLY A 236 -12.06 8.53 -10.38
N ASN A 237 -13.26 9.11 -10.19
CA ASN A 237 -14.31 8.59 -9.29
C ASN A 237 -13.90 8.53 -7.81
N SER A 238 -12.98 9.42 -7.40
CA SER A 238 -12.57 9.58 -6.00
C SER A 238 -13.31 10.73 -5.35
N THR A 239 -13.91 10.51 -4.18
CA THR A 239 -14.74 11.51 -3.48
C THR A 239 -14.51 11.53 -1.98
N ARG A 240 -14.75 12.65 -1.28
CA ARG A 240 -14.59 12.73 0.19
C ARG A 240 -13.21 12.26 0.63
N ILE A 241 -12.18 12.85 0.05
CA ILE A 241 -10.78 12.54 0.36
C ILE A 241 -10.22 13.67 1.22
N THR A 242 -9.52 13.34 2.29
CA THR A 242 -8.82 14.31 3.13
C THR A 242 -7.37 13.91 3.25
N ALA A 243 -6.45 14.73 2.75
CA ALA A 243 -5.01 14.56 2.90
C ALA A 243 -4.42 15.71 3.72
N ARG A 244 -3.67 15.37 4.77
CA ARG A 244 -3.10 16.34 5.72
C ARG A 244 -1.68 16.01 6.08
N ASN A 245 -0.84 17.04 6.21
CA ASN A 245 0.53 16.93 6.70
C ASN A 245 1.37 15.99 5.81
N PHE A 246 1.57 16.39 4.56
CA PHE A 246 2.43 15.68 3.63
C PHE A 246 3.76 16.43 3.48
N ILE A 247 4.86 15.69 3.46
CA ILE A 247 6.15 16.17 2.96
C ILE A 247 6.43 15.40 1.68
N CYS A 248 6.49 16.09 0.56
CA CYS A 248 6.75 15.54 -0.76
C CYS A 248 8.13 16.01 -1.21
N ARG A 249 9.09 15.10 -1.37
CA ARG A 249 10.45 15.36 -1.87
C ARG A 249 10.62 14.76 -3.26
N GLY A 250 11.00 15.61 -4.21
CA GLY A 250 11.04 15.23 -5.61
C GLY A 250 9.63 15.10 -6.21
N GLY A 251 9.57 14.59 -7.45
CA GLY A 251 8.32 14.38 -8.17
C GLY A 251 7.53 15.66 -8.48
N GLU A 252 6.24 15.49 -8.78
CA GLU A 252 5.35 16.55 -9.29
C GLU A 252 4.36 17.08 -8.23
N GLY A 253 4.38 16.51 -7.02
CA GLY A 253 3.55 16.97 -5.91
C GLY A 253 2.13 16.42 -5.96
N VAL A 254 1.11 17.27 -6.07
CA VAL A 254 -0.30 16.84 -6.00
C VAL A 254 -0.92 16.91 -7.38
N ALA A 255 -1.46 15.78 -7.84
CA ALA A 255 -2.14 15.67 -9.12
C ALA A 255 -3.59 15.22 -8.97
N PHE A 256 -4.42 15.73 -9.88
CA PHE A 256 -5.79 15.28 -10.10
C PHE A 256 -5.84 14.64 -11.48
N GLY A 257 -6.04 13.33 -11.51
CA GLY A 257 -6.11 12.57 -12.73
C GLY A 257 -4.83 11.82 -13.11
N SER A 258 -4.65 11.47 -14.37
CA SER A 258 -5.48 11.84 -15.53
C SER A 258 -6.97 11.51 -15.36
N LEU A 259 -7.83 12.42 -15.81
CA LEU A 259 -9.29 12.28 -15.84
C LEU A 259 -9.75 12.33 -17.29
N GLY A 260 -10.74 11.51 -17.65
CA GLY A 260 -11.27 11.48 -19.02
C GLY A 260 -10.34 10.80 -20.03
N GLN A 261 -9.42 9.95 -19.55
CA GLN A 261 -8.46 9.23 -20.39
C GLN A 261 -9.13 8.19 -21.31
N TYR A 262 -10.23 7.59 -20.86
CA TYR A 262 -10.92 6.52 -21.59
C TYR A 262 -12.27 6.99 -22.12
N ALA A 263 -12.53 6.71 -23.40
CA ALA A 263 -13.84 6.96 -24.00
C ALA A 263 -14.94 6.21 -23.25
N ASN A 264 -16.09 6.86 -23.05
CA ASN A 264 -17.26 6.33 -22.34
C ASN A 264 -17.02 5.97 -20.86
N MET A 265 -15.90 6.40 -20.29
CA MET A 265 -15.65 6.34 -18.86
C MET A 265 -15.77 7.76 -18.30
N THR A 266 -16.77 7.97 -17.45
CA THR A 266 -16.89 9.22 -16.71
C THR A 266 -15.99 9.16 -15.48
N ASP A 267 -15.14 10.17 -15.31
CA ASP A 267 -14.32 10.38 -14.14
C ASP A 267 -14.80 11.60 -13.38
N LEU A 268 -15.31 11.40 -12.16
CA LEU A 268 -15.74 12.49 -11.27
C LEU A 268 -14.82 12.54 -10.05
N VAL A 269 -14.28 13.71 -9.77
CA VAL A 269 -13.55 13.97 -8.52
C VAL A 269 -14.26 15.11 -7.80
N SER A 270 -14.63 14.89 -6.53
CA SER A 270 -15.37 15.88 -5.75
C SER A 270 -15.15 15.74 -4.25
N ASP A 271 -15.34 16.83 -3.52
CA ASP A 271 -15.20 16.88 -2.05
C ASP A 271 -13.80 16.40 -1.58
N ILE A 272 -12.77 17.15 -2.00
CA ILE A 272 -11.37 16.84 -1.73
C ILE A 272 -10.78 17.98 -0.90
N LEU A 273 -10.24 17.64 0.27
CA LEU A 273 -9.51 18.56 1.14
C LEU A 273 -8.05 18.11 1.21
N ILE A 274 -7.15 18.97 0.76
CA ILE A 274 -5.70 18.77 0.85
C ILE A 274 -5.12 19.99 1.55
N GLU A 275 -4.48 19.80 2.71
CA GLU A 275 -3.92 20.89 3.50
C GLU A 275 -2.60 20.49 4.18
N ASN A 276 -1.76 21.48 4.47
CA ASN A 276 -0.42 21.31 5.05
C ASN A 276 0.46 20.35 4.22
N VAL A 277 0.60 20.63 2.93
CA VAL A 277 1.51 19.90 2.03
C VAL A 277 2.76 20.74 1.81
N GLN A 278 3.92 20.19 2.17
CA GLN A 278 5.22 20.76 1.87
C GLN A 278 5.79 20.06 0.64
N VAL A 279 5.94 20.79 -0.46
CA VAL A 279 6.59 20.28 -1.68
C VAL A 279 8.03 20.80 -1.72
N LEU A 280 8.98 19.88 -1.69
CA LEU A 280 10.41 20.13 -1.65
C LEU A 280 11.04 19.60 -2.93
N ARG A 281 11.73 20.48 -3.65
CA ARG A 281 12.55 20.06 -4.79
C ARG A 281 13.85 19.47 -4.31
N LEU A 282 14.24 18.34 -4.89
CA LEU A 282 15.58 17.82 -4.74
C LEU A 282 16.55 18.64 -5.62
N PRO A 283 17.83 18.71 -5.27
CA PRO A 283 18.85 19.29 -6.15
C PRO A 283 18.81 18.63 -7.54
N SER A 284 18.88 19.43 -8.60
CA SER A 284 18.73 18.93 -9.98
C SER A 284 19.84 17.98 -10.43
N ASP A 285 21.02 18.08 -9.80
CA ASP A 285 22.16 17.18 -9.96
C ASP A 285 21.97 15.83 -9.23
N VAL A 286 21.00 15.75 -8.32
CA VAL A 286 20.55 14.51 -7.69
C VAL A 286 19.38 13.92 -8.48
N GLN A 287 18.29 14.68 -8.62
CA GLN A 287 17.08 14.27 -9.34
C GLN A 287 16.39 15.51 -9.92
N PRO A 288 16.39 15.70 -11.25
CA PRO A 288 15.61 16.76 -11.89
C PRO A 288 14.10 16.46 -11.83
N ASN A 289 13.27 17.48 -12.06
CA ASN A 289 11.83 17.28 -12.22
C ASN A 289 11.52 16.46 -13.47
N ASN A 290 10.33 15.85 -13.52
CA ASN A 290 9.92 15.07 -14.67
C ASN A 290 9.71 16.01 -15.87
N VAL A 291 10.35 15.71 -17.01
CA VAL A 291 10.21 16.51 -18.24
C VAL A 291 9.02 16.02 -19.10
N HIS A 292 8.35 14.96 -18.65
CA HIS A 292 7.33 14.20 -19.39
C HIS A 292 6.01 14.01 -18.63
N GLY A 293 5.70 14.86 -17.65
CA GLY A 293 4.39 14.88 -16.97
C GLY A 293 3.24 15.33 -17.88
#